data_AF-A0A7Y4VXX2-F1
#
_entry.id   AF-A0A7Y4VXX2-F1
#
_cell.length_a   1.000
_cell.length_b   1.000
_cell.length_c   1.000
_cell.angle_alpha   90.00
_cell.angle_beta   90.00
_cell.angle_gamma   90.00
#
_symmetry.space_group_name_H-M   'P 1'
#
loop_
_entity.id
_entity.type
_entity.pdbx_description
1 polymer ?
#
loop_
_entity_poly.entity_id
_entity_poly.type
_entity_poly.pdbx_seq_one_letter_code
_entity_poly.pdbx_strand_id
1 'polypeptide(L)'
;MAQLGIELELIVLLALAVLGPAFFAVFEVETPGWRKALKWALVVGLTLGLYAAVGHWSLVLPAFTAAAGCTFHVMWCRRNGIDPVHATPRRRYYELRGWRWVE
;
A
#
# COMPACT_ATOMS: atom_id res chain seq x y z
N MET A 1 -13.75 12.51 27.30
CA MET A 1 -13.38 11.83 26.04
C MET A 1 -11.95 11.31 26.23
N ALA A 2 -11.70 10.02 26.03
CA ALA A 2 -10.33 9.50 26.10
C ALA A 2 -9.49 10.11 24.97
N GLN A 3 -8.37 10.74 25.28
CA GLN A 3 -7.37 11.12 24.29
C GLN A 3 -6.68 9.84 23.82
N LEU A 4 -6.85 9.48 22.56
CA LEU A 4 -6.06 8.41 21.94
C LEU A 4 -4.62 8.90 21.80
N GLY A 5 -3.67 8.15 22.35
CA GLY A 5 -2.24 8.37 22.12
C GLY A 5 -1.80 7.58 20.89
N ILE A 6 -0.69 6.85 21.00
CA ILE A 6 -0.10 6.06 19.91
C ILE A 6 -1.04 4.99 19.34
N GLU A 7 -2.10 4.65 20.08
CA GLU A 7 -3.13 3.72 19.65
C GLU A 7 -3.77 4.16 18.32
N LEU A 8 -3.89 5.47 18.07
CA LEU A 8 -4.44 5.98 16.82
C LEU A 8 -3.56 5.58 15.62
N GLU A 9 -2.24 5.76 15.72
CA GLU A 9 -1.26 5.37 14.70
C GLU A 9 -1.29 3.88 14.45
N LEU A 10 -1.35 3.08 15.52
CA LEU A 10 -1.42 1.62 15.42
C LEU A 10 -2.72 1.16 14.74
N ILE A 11 -3.86 1.77 15.06
CA ILE A 11 -5.14 1.48 14.41
C ILE A 11 -5.08 1.82 12.92
N VAL A 12 -4.55 2.99 12.56
CA VAL A 12 -4.43 3.41 11.15
C VAL A 12 -3.49 2.49 10.38
N LEU A 13 -2.32 2.19 10.94
CA LEU A 13 -1.35 1.29 10.33
C LEU A 13 -1.92 -0.12 10.17
N LEU A 14 -2.65 -0.63 11.16
CA LEU A 14 -3.32 -1.92 11.09
C LEU A 14 -4.40 -1.93 10.00
N ALA A 15 -5.24 -0.89 9.94
CA ALA A 15 -6.27 -0.76 8.92
C ALA A 15 -5.65 -0.77 7.52
N LEU A 16 -4.55 -0.03 7.30
CA LEU A 16 -3.83 -0.04 6.03
C LEU A 16 -3.20 -1.41 5.73
N ALA A 17 -2.59 -2.07 6.72
CA ALA A 17 -1.96 -3.38 6.56
C ALA A 17 -2.96 -4.51 6.28
N VAL A 18 -4.21 -4.37 6.72
CA VAL A 18 -5.29 -5.32 6.43
C VAL A 18 -5.96 -5.00 5.10
N LEU A 19 -6.41 -3.75 4.91
CA LEU A 19 -7.18 -3.37 3.73
C LEU A 19 -6.31 -3.31 2.47
N GLY A 20 -5.06 -2.85 2.58
CA GLY A 20 -4.14 -2.75 1.45
C GLY A 20 -3.98 -4.09 0.72
N PRO A 21 -3.50 -5.16 1.36
CA PRO A 21 -3.42 -6.47 0.74
C PRO A 21 -4.80 -7.01 0.32
N ALA A 22 -5.86 -6.79 1.10
CA ALA A 22 -7.20 -7.28 0.74
C ALA A 22 -7.69 -6.76 -0.63
N PHE A 23 -7.40 -5.49 -0.96
CA PHE A 23 -7.78 -4.88 -2.24
C PHE A 23 -6.69 -5.00 -3.32
N PHE A 24 -5.41 -5.02 -2.94
CA PHE A 24 -4.30 -4.90 -3.89
C PHE A 24 -3.44 -6.17 -4.04
N ALA A 25 -3.77 -7.29 -3.38
CA ALA A 25 -2.98 -8.53 -3.47
C ALA A 25 -2.82 -9.03 -4.92
N VAL A 26 -3.84 -8.89 -5.76
CA VAL A 26 -3.80 -9.27 -7.19
C VAL A 26 -2.68 -8.53 -7.95
N PHE A 27 -2.32 -7.33 -7.50
CA PHE A 27 -1.26 -6.52 -8.10
C PHE A 27 0.13 -6.86 -7.59
N GLU A 28 0.26 -7.75 -6.62
CA GLU A 28 1.53 -8.11 -5.99
C GLU A 28 1.83 -9.60 -6.03
N VAL A 29 1.12 -10.40 -6.82
CA VAL A 29 1.21 -11.89 -6.84
C VAL A 29 2.65 -12.38 -6.94
N GLU A 30 3.40 -11.98 -7.98
CA GLU A 30 4.79 -12.41 -8.19
C GLU A 30 5.82 -11.55 -7.43
N THR A 31 5.38 -10.54 -6.66
CA THR A 31 6.32 -9.72 -5.90
C THR A 31 6.92 -10.56 -4.76
N PRO A 32 8.26 -10.62 -4.60
CA PRO A 32 8.87 -11.38 -3.52
C PRO A 32 8.38 -10.92 -2.14
N GLY A 33 8.06 -11.87 -1.26
CA GLY A 33 7.52 -11.58 0.07
C GLY A 33 8.39 -10.62 0.89
N TRP A 34 9.72 -10.73 0.80
CA TRP A 34 10.64 -9.85 1.52
C TRP A 34 10.51 -8.37 1.11
N ARG A 35 10.18 -8.07 -0.16
CA ARG A 35 9.96 -6.69 -0.61
C ARG A 35 8.67 -6.12 -0.04
N LYS A 36 7.63 -6.95 0.06
CA LYS A 36 6.36 -6.58 0.70
C LYS A 36 6.56 -6.31 2.19
N ALA A 37 7.30 -7.19 2.88
CA ALA A 37 7.64 -7.03 4.29
C ALA A 37 8.48 -5.77 4.53
N LEU A 38 9.50 -5.52 3.71
CA LEU A 38 10.33 -4.32 3.80
C LEU A 38 9.51 -3.04 3.61
N LYS A 39 8.61 -3.00 2.61
CA LYS A 39 7.70 -1.86 2.38
C LYS A 39 6.89 -1.55 3.64
N TRP A 40 6.27 -2.56 4.26
CA TRP A 40 5.49 -2.36 5.48
C TRP A 40 6.35 -1.99 6.69
N ALA A 41 7.51 -2.61 6.86
CA ALA A 41 8.45 -2.27 7.91
C ALA A 41 8.91 -0.81 7.82
N LEU A 42 9.15 -0.29 6.61
CA LEU A 42 9.48 1.11 6.38
C LEU A 42 8.31 2.04 6.73
N VAL A 43 7.09 1.76 6.25
CA VAL A 43 5.91 2.59 6.56
C VAL A 43 5.64 2.62 8.07
N VAL A 44 5.67 1.47 8.73
CA VAL A 44 5.46 1.35 10.18
C VAL A 44 6.58 2.07 10.93
N GLY A 45 7.84 1.73 10.66
CA GLY A 45 9.00 2.28 11.35
C GLY A 45 9.10 3.80 11.21
N LEU A 46 8.88 4.33 10.00
CA LEU A 46 8.89 5.77 9.76
C LEU A 46 7.72 6.48 10.46
N THR A 47 6.51 5.91 10.42
CA THR A 47 5.35 6.51 11.09
C THR A 47 5.55 6.55 12.60
N LEU A 48 5.95 5.43 13.22
CA LEU A 48 6.18 5.36 14.67
C LEU A 48 7.39 6.20 15.11
N GLY A 49 8.45 6.25 14.28
CA GLY A 49 9.58 7.13 14.52
C GLY A 49 9.20 8.61 14.45
N LEU A 50 8.38 9.01 13.46
CA LEU A 50 7.86 10.37 13.37
C LEU A 50 6.92 10.71 14.53
N TYR A 51 6.13 9.76 15.01
CA TYR A 51 5.25 9.98 16.16
C TYR A 51 6.03 10.46 17.39
N ALA A 52 7.22 9.91 17.64
CA ALA A 52 8.08 10.34 18.73
C ALA A 52 8.57 11.80 18.59
N ALA A 53 8.63 12.34 17.37
CA ALA A 53 9.10 13.70 17.10
C ALA A 53 7.97 14.73 16.95
N VAL A 54 6.85 14.35 16.32
CA VAL A 54 5.78 15.28 15.90
C VAL A 54 4.37 14.83 16.32
N GLY A 55 4.25 13.76 17.11
CA GLY A 55 2.96 13.21 17.55
C GLY A 55 2.08 12.77 16.39
N HIS A 56 0.78 13.07 16.46
CA HIS A 56 -0.21 12.64 15.48
C HIS A 56 -0.01 13.20 14.06
N TRP A 57 0.83 14.22 13.89
CA TRP A 57 1.23 14.67 12.54
C TRP A 57 1.99 13.59 11.76
N SER A 58 2.52 12.58 12.44
CA SER A 58 3.09 11.38 11.81
C SER A 58 2.12 10.67 10.87
N LEU A 59 0.80 10.74 11.13
CA LEU A 59 -0.25 10.14 10.30
C LEU A 59 -0.36 10.76 8.90
N VAL A 60 0.20 11.96 8.69
CA VAL A 60 0.29 12.55 7.35
C VAL A 60 1.09 11.64 6.42
N LEU A 61 2.14 10.98 6.91
CA LEU A 61 2.96 10.08 6.12
C LEU A 61 2.17 8.87 5.55
N PRO A 62 1.53 8.01 6.37
CA PRO A 62 0.75 6.89 5.86
C PRO A 62 -0.47 7.36 5.06
N ALA A 63 -1.14 8.45 5.46
CA ALA A 63 -2.27 8.99 4.71
C ALA A 63 -1.86 9.48 3.31
N PHE A 64 -0.79 10.27 3.23
CA PHE A 64 -0.26 10.77 1.97
C PHE A 64 0.24 9.65 1.07
N THR A 65 1.03 8.71 1.60
CA THR A 65 1.57 7.59 0.80
C THR A 65 0.46 6.66 0.30
N ALA A 66 -0.58 6.39 1.09
CA ALA A 66 -1.75 5.65 0.65
C ALA A 66 -2.51 6.40 -0.47
N ALA A 67 -2.80 7.69 -0.29
CA ALA A 67 -3.52 8.50 -1.27
C ALA A 67 -2.74 8.63 -2.60
N ALA A 68 -1.44 8.91 -2.52
CA ALA A 68 -0.55 9.02 -3.66
C ALA A 68 -0.41 7.67 -4.38
N GLY A 69 -0.21 6.58 -3.64
CA GLY A 69 -0.12 5.22 -4.17
C GLY A 69 -1.40 4.80 -4.90
N CYS A 70 -2.57 4.99 -4.29
CA CYS A 70 -3.87 4.68 -4.90
C CYS A 70 -4.12 5.53 -6.17
N THR A 71 -3.82 6.82 -6.12
CA THR A 71 -3.99 7.72 -7.27
C THR A 71 -3.09 7.31 -8.43
N PHE A 72 -1.80 7.09 -8.14
CA PHE A 72 -0.84 6.61 -9.11
C PHE A 72 -1.26 5.26 -9.70
N HIS A 73 -1.68 4.32 -8.85
CA HIS A 73 -2.15 3.00 -9.25
C HIS A 73 -3.33 3.07 -10.22
N VAL A 74 -4.40 3.79 -9.86
CA VAL A 74 -5.58 3.94 -10.72
C VAL A 74 -5.22 4.58 -12.05
N MET A 75 -4.42 5.65 -12.02
CA MET A 75 -3.97 6.34 -13.23
C MET A 75 -3.10 5.43 -14.11
N TRP A 76 -2.16 4.70 -13.51
CA TRP A 76 -1.24 3.81 -14.22
C TRP A 76 -1.95 2.62 -14.86
N CYS A 77 -2.86 1.97 -14.14
CA CYS A 77 -3.70 0.89 -14.67
C CYS A 77 -4.55 1.38 -15.84
N ARG A 78 -5.25 2.52 -15.69
CA ARG A 78 -6.08 3.10 -16.76
C ARG A 78 -5.27 3.43 -18.01
N ARG A 79 -4.10 4.06 -17.85
CA ARG A 79 -3.20 4.38 -18.98
C ARG A 79 -2.71 3.13 -19.72
N ASN A 80 -2.65 2.00 -19.04
CA ASN A 80 -2.25 0.72 -19.62
C ASN A 80 -3.43 -0.20 -19.94
N GLY A 81 -4.67 0.30 -19.94
CA GLY A 81 -5.85 -0.50 -20.29
C GLY A 81 -6.07 -1.71 -19.38
N ILE A 82 -5.78 -1.55 -18.08
CA ILE A 82 -5.93 -2.57 -17.04
C ILE A 82 -6.96 -2.06 -16.02
N ASP A 83 -7.87 -2.95 -15.59
CA ASP A 83 -8.81 -2.66 -14.51
C ASP A 83 -8.04 -2.43 -13.18
N PRO A 84 -8.22 -1.29 -12.50
CA PRO A 84 -7.44 -0.93 -11.32
C PRO A 84 -7.80 -1.71 -10.05
N VAL A 85 -8.83 -2.57 -10.09
CA VAL A 85 -9.25 -3.39 -8.95
C VAL A 85 -8.97 -4.87 -9.20
N HIS A 86 -9.29 -5.37 -10.39
CA HIS A 86 -9.23 -6.79 -10.74
C HIS A 86 -7.98 -7.19 -11.52
N ALA A 87 -7.15 -6.22 -11.93
CA ALA A 87 -5.99 -6.40 -12.78
C ALA A 87 -6.31 -7.08 -14.13
N THR A 88 -7.53 -6.92 -14.66
CA THR A 88 -7.94 -7.52 -15.94
C THR A 88 -7.64 -6.58 -17.12
N PRO A 89 -7.19 -7.10 -18.28
CA PRO A 89 -6.76 -8.48 -18.52
C PRO A 89 -5.40 -8.79 -17.83
N ARG A 90 -5.34 -9.91 -17.08
CA ARG A 90 -4.18 -10.27 -16.23
C ARG A 90 -2.88 -10.40 -17.01
N ARG A 91 -2.93 -10.98 -18.21
CA ARG A 91 -1.76 -11.14 -19.08
C ARG A 91 -1.06 -9.81 -19.37
N ARG A 92 -1.82 -8.75 -19.67
CA ARG A 92 -1.27 -7.41 -19.93
C ARG A 92 -0.60 -6.82 -18.68
N TYR A 93 -1.16 -7.08 -17.50
CA TYR A 93 -0.54 -6.67 -16.26
C TYR A 93 0.78 -7.41 -16.00
N TYR A 94 0.82 -8.72 -16.25
CA TYR A 94 2.06 -9.50 -16.15
C TYR A 94 3.14 -8.98 -17.11
N GLU A 95 2.78 -8.74 -18.37
CA GLU A 95 3.68 -8.14 -19.38
C GLU A 95 4.21 -6.77 -18.92
N LEU A 96 3.33 -5.89 -18.42
CA LEU A 96 3.70 -4.57 -17.89
C LEU A 96 4.65 -4.66 -16.68
N ARG A 97 4.49 -5.69 -15.85
CA ARG A 97 5.33 -5.94 -14.67
C ARG A 97 6.64 -6.67 -15.00
N GLY A 98 6.81 -7.14 -16.23
CA GLY A 98 7.93 -8.02 -16.61
C GLY A 98 7.86 -9.38 -15.91
N TRP A 99 6.66 -9.82 -15.53
CA TRP A 99 6.43 -11.11 -14.90
C TRP A 99 6.18 -12.20 -15.94
N ARG A 100 6.54 -13.44 -15.60
CA ARG A 100 6.29 -14.58 -16.47
C ARG A 100 4.80 -14.93 -16.43
N TRP A 101 4.14 -14.84 -17.58
CA TRP A 101 2.79 -15.38 -17.74
C TRP A 101 2.85 -16.91 -17.84
N VAL A 102 1.98 -17.58 -17.07
CA VAL A 102 1.73 -19.02 -17.19
C VAL A 102 0.25 -19.14 -17.57
N GLU A 103 -0.02 -19.84 -18.67
CA GLU A 103 -1.36 -20.00 -19.25
C GLU A 103 -2.32 -20.77 -18.34
#